data_AF-A0A938KCL2-F1
#
_entry.id   AF-A0A938KCL2-F1
#
_cell.length_a   1.000
_cell.length_b   1.000
_cell.length_c   1.000
_cell.angle_alpha   90.00
_cell.angle_beta   90.00
_cell.angle_gamma   90.00
#
_symmetry.space_group_name_H-M   'P 1'
#
loop_
_entity.id
_entity.type
_entity.pdbx_description
1 polymer ?
#
loop_
_entity_poly.entity_id
_entity_poly.type
_entity_poly.pdbx_seq_one_letter_code
_entity_poly.pdbx_strand_id
1 'polypeptide(L)'
;MNTLELQKKLFAAARATPPRDDVPYAFEKRIIARIAKEAFVDVWALWGRLLWRAAAPCVALTLALTVWATVSSHSAKGSSDNLAVALENQVMAPLASLEESW
;
A
#
# COMPACT_ATOMS: atom_id res chain seq x y z
N MET A 1 29.12 26.42 16.52
CA MET A 1 28.51 27.50 15.72
C MET A 1 27.19 27.00 15.16
N ASN A 2 26.11 27.76 15.31
CA ASN A 2 24.77 27.33 14.92
C ASN A 2 24.57 27.59 13.41
N THR A 3 24.63 26.54 12.60
CA THR A 3 24.62 26.60 11.13
C THR A 3 23.30 27.13 10.57
N LEU A 4 22.18 26.90 11.28
CA LEU A 4 20.85 27.39 10.90
C LEU A 4 20.72 28.92 10.98
N GLU A 5 21.27 29.51 12.05
CA GLU A 5 21.32 30.97 12.24
C GLU A 5 22.16 31.64 11.14
N LEU A 6 23.28 31.02 10.78
CA LEU A 6 24.19 31.50 9.75
C LEU A 6 23.54 31.45 8.36
N GLN A 7 22.84 30.35 8.06
CA GLN A 7 22.09 30.17 6.82
C GLN A 7 20.95 31.21 6.69
N LYS A 8 20.19 31.47 7.77
CA LYS A 8 19.16 32.52 7.79
C LYS A 8 19.74 33.90 7.47
N LYS A 9 20.86 34.26 8.09
CA LYS A 9 21.52 35.55 7.87
C LYS A 9 22.05 35.70 6.44
N LEU A 10 22.61 34.63 5.87
CA LEU A 10 23.07 34.62 4.48
C LEU A 10 21.91 34.78 3.49
N PHE A 11 20.78 34.10 3.70
CA PHE A 11 19.61 34.28 2.85
C PHE A 11 18.98 35.67 2.97
N ALA A 12 18.96 36.25 4.17
CA ALA A 12 18.48 37.62 4.37
C ALA A 12 19.36 38.63 3.63
N ALA A 13 20.69 38.49 3.73
CA ALA A 13 21.64 39.34 3.00
C ALA A 13 21.53 39.19 1.48
N ALA A 14 21.40 37.95 0.98
CA ALA A 14 21.23 37.67 -0.44
C ALA A 14 19.94 38.30 -1.00
N ARG A 15 18.82 38.23 -0.27
CA ARG A 15 17.54 38.86 -0.69
C ARG A 15 17.54 40.38 -0.64
N ALA A 16 18.32 40.97 0.25
CA ALA A 16 18.47 42.43 0.36
C ALA A 16 19.33 43.01 -0.78
N THR A 17 20.02 42.17 -1.55
CA THR A 17 20.84 42.62 -2.67
C THR A 17 19.95 42.75 -3.92
N PRO A 18 19.86 43.93 -4.56
CA PRO A 18 19.08 44.08 -5.79
C PRO A 18 19.69 43.23 -6.92
N PRO A 19 18.88 42.78 -7.90
CA PRO A 19 19.39 42.09 -9.06
C PRO A 19 20.36 43.03 -9.79
N ARG A 20 21.62 42.61 -9.91
CA ARG A 20 22.66 43.36 -10.62
C ARG A 20 22.87 42.71 -11.98
N ASP A 21 22.98 43.53 -13.03
CA ASP A 21 23.28 43.07 -14.39
C ASP A 21 24.79 42.77 -14.60
N ASP A 22 25.62 42.95 -13.57
CA ASP A 22 27.05 42.69 -13.59
C ASP A 22 27.42 41.22 -13.30
N VAL A 23 26.41 40.37 -13.07
CA VAL A 23 26.64 38.94 -12.93
C VAL A 23 26.98 38.39 -14.31
N PRO A 24 28.13 37.70 -14.48
CA PRO A 24 28.49 37.15 -15.77
C PRO A 24 27.36 36.27 -16.28
N TYR A 25 26.82 36.59 -17.47
CA TYR A 25 25.72 35.87 -18.11
C TYR A 25 25.91 34.33 -18.14
N ALA A 26 27.16 33.87 -18.09
CA ALA A 26 27.51 32.46 -17.97
C ALA A 26 27.09 31.82 -16.64
N PHE A 27 27.04 32.55 -15.52
CA PHE A 27 26.63 32.03 -14.21
C PHE A 27 25.15 31.69 -14.18
N GLU A 28 24.30 32.63 -14.62
CA GLU A 28 22.86 32.40 -14.74
C GLU A 28 22.57 31.21 -15.68
N LYS A 29 23.22 31.18 -16.84
CA LYS A 29 23.13 30.05 -17.77
C LYS A 29 23.57 28.72 -17.17
N ARG A 30 24.64 28.70 -16.38
CA ARG A 30 25.14 27.48 -15.71
C ARG A 30 24.19 27.00 -14.62
N ILE A 31 23.60 27.92 -13.87
CA ILE A 31 22.62 27.59 -12.83
C ILE A 31 21.32 27.07 -13.47
N ILE A 32 20.76 27.82 -14.43
CA ILE A 32 19.54 27.40 -15.15
C ILE A 32 19.77 26.05 -15.84
N ALA A 33 20.93 25.83 -16.46
CA ALA A 33 21.26 24.54 -17.07
C ALA A 33 21.38 23.40 -16.05
N ARG A 34 21.93 23.65 -14.85
CA ARG A 34 22.01 22.64 -13.78
C ARG A 34 20.63 22.34 -13.19
N ILE A 35 19.82 23.37 -12.92
CA ILE A 35 18.45 23.22 -12.41
C ILE A 35 17.59 22.48 -13.43
N ALA A 36 17.67 22.83 -14.73
CA ALA A 36 16.94 22.14 -15.78
C ALA A 36 17.35 20.67 -15.92
N LYS A 37 18.61 20.33 -15.60
CA LYS A 37 19.13 18.97 -15.65
C LYS A 37 18.74 18.13 -14.43
N GLU A 38 18.56 18.76 -13.25
CA GLU A 38 18.07 18.12 -12.03
C GLU A 38 16.53 18.06 -11.95
N ALA A 39 15.81 18.94 -12.65
CA ALA A 39 14.36 19.06 -12.57
C ALA A 39 13.58 17.87 -13.17
N PHE A 40 14.25 16.88 -13.76
CA PHE A 40 13.61 15.62 -14.13
C PHE A 40 13.60 14.65 -12.94
N VAL A 41 13.15 15.11 -11.78
CA VAL A 41 12.59 14.19 -10.80
C VAL A 41 11.32 13.66 -11.45
N ASP A 42 11.29 12.38 -11.74
CA ASP A 42 10.15 11.72 -12.34
C ASP A 42 9.00 11.71 -11.31
N VAL A 43 8.28 12.83 -11.26
CA VAL A 43 7.13 13.05 -10.38
C VAL A 43 6.11 11.92 -10.59
N TRP A 44 5.99 11.43 -11.82
CA TRP A 44 5.14 10.30 -12.17
C TRP A 44 5.60 9.00 -11.52
N ALA A 45 6.91 8.74 -11.51
CA ALA A 45 7.47 7.60 -10.77
C ALA A 45 7.25 7.72 -9.25
N LEU A 46 7.34 8.94 -8.69
CA LEU A 46 7.03 9.17 -7.27
C LEU A 46 5.55 8.88 -6.96
N TRP A 47 4.64 9.41 -7.76
CA TRP A 47 3.20 9.19 -7.63
C TRP A 47 2.83 7.72 -7.81
N GLY A 48 3.39 7.05 -8.83
CA GLY A 48 3.18 5.63 -9.05
C GLY A 48 3.65 4.78 -7.86
N ARG A 49 4.79 5.12 -7.26
CA ARG A 49 5.34 4.40 -6.10
C ARG A 49 4.52 4.63 -4.82
N LEU A 50 3.98 5.84 -4.65
CA LEU A 50 3.04 6.17 -3.57
C LEU A 50 1.70 5.46 -3.74
N LEU A 51 1.14 5.45 -4.95
CA LEU A 51 -0.08 4.70 -5.26
C LEU A 51 0.11 3.20 -5.00
N TRP A 52 1.25 2.66 -5.42
CA TRP A 52 1.57 1.24 -5.23
C TRP A 52 1.70 0.86 -3.76
N ARG A 53 2.25 1.75 -2.91
CA ARG A 53 2.31 1.51 -1.46
C ARG A 53 0.92 1.40 -0.81
N ALA A 54 -0.11 2.02 -1.38
CA ALA A 54 -1.48 1.91 -0.88
C ALA A 54 -2.24 0.71 -1.48
N ALA A 55 -2.01 0.39 -2.76
CA ALA A 55 -2.65 -0.72 -3.43
C ALA A 55 -2.09 -2.09 -2.97
N ALA A 56 -0.79 -2.20 -2.74
CA ALA A 56 -0.12 -3.43 -2.31
C ALA A 56 -0.72 -4.06 -1.03
N PRO A 57 -0.98 -3.34 0.07
CA PRO A 57 -1.58 -3.94 1.26
C PRO A 57 -3.02 -4.39 1.03
N CYS A 58 -3.80 -3.67 0.21
CA CYS A 58 -5.17 -4.07 -0.13
C CYS A 58 -5.19 -5.38 -0.91
N VAL A 59 -4.34 -5.50 -1.94
CA VAL A 59 -4.22 -6.72 -2.75
C VAL A 59 -3.65 -7.89 -1.92
N ALA A 60 -2.69 -7.62 -1.04
CA ALA A 60 -2.15 -8.64 -0.14
C ALA A 60 -3.21 -9.15 0.84
N LEU A 61 -4.05 -8.27 1.39
CA LEU A 61 -5.11 -8.65 2.32
C LEU A 61 -6.20 -9.46 1.62
N THR A 62 -6.62 -9.07 0.42
CA THR A 62 -7.61 -9.85 -0.35
C THR A 62 -7.07 -11.22 -0.74
N LEU A 63 -5.80 -11.32 -1.15
CA LEU A 63 -5.15 -12.62 -1.39
C LEU A 63 -5.06 -13.47 -0.13
N ALA A 64 -4.67 -12.89 1.01
CA ALA A 64 -4.61 -13.63 2.27
C ALA A 64 -6.00 -14.16 2.68
N LEU A 65 -7.04 -13.35 2.57
CA LEU A 65 -8.42 -13.74 2.90
C LEU A 65 -8.97 -14.80 1.93
N THR A 66 -8.68 -14.69 0.64
CA THR A 66 -9.13 -15.69 -0.36
C THR A 66 -8.41 -17.02 -0.18
N VAL A 67 -7.11 -17.02 0.08
CA VAL A 67 -6.35 -18.23 0.43
C VAL A 67 -6.89 -18.85 1.72
N TRP A 68 -7.13 -18.03 2.75
CA TRP A 68 -7.70 -18.51 4.00
C TRP A 68 -9.10 -19.12 3.81
N ALA A 69 -9.96 -18.46 3.04
CA ALA A 69 -11.32 -18.93 2.76
C ALA A 69 -11.33 -20.24 1.97
N THR A 70 -10.43 -20.40 0.99
CA THR A 70 -10.34 -21.64 0.19
C THR A 70 -9.79 -22.82 1.00
N VAL A 71 -8.80 -22.59 1.85
CA VAL A 71 -8.27 -23.60 2.79
C VAL A 71 -9.33 -23.97 3.83
N SER A 72 -9.99 -22.98 4.43
CA SER A 72 -11.07 -23.21 5.40
C SER A 72 -12.26 -23.92 4.77
N SER A 73 -12.62 -23.59 3.52
CA SER A 73 -13.69 -24.26 2.79
C SER A 73 -13.34 -25.70 2.43
N HIS A 74 -12.07 -26.02 2.13
CA HIS A 74 -11.62 -27.40 1.93
C HIS A 74 -11.76 -28.24 3.21
N SER A 75 -11.40 -27.67 4.36
CA SER A 75 -11.60 -28.32 5.67
C SER A 75 -13.09 -28.41 6.04
N ALA A 76 -13.88 -27.39 5.72
CA ALA A 76 -15.31 -27.34 6.01
C ALA A 76 -16.12 -28.28 5.10
N LYS A 77 -15.68 -28.55 3.87
CA LYS A 77 -16.35 -29.50 2.96
C LYS A 77 -16.29 -30.93 3.49
N GLY A 78 -15.14 -31.34 4.05
CA GLY A 78 -15.04 -32.58 4.81
C GLY A 78 -15.93 -32.58 6.07
N SER A 79 -16.10 -31.44 6.73
CA SER A 79 -17.01 -31.30 7.88
C SER A 79 -18.50 -31.29 7.48
N SER A 80 -18.86 -30.77 6.31
CA SER A 80 -20.25 -30.69 5.84
C SER A 80 -20.77 -32.05 5.41
N ASP A 81 -19.93 -32.86 4.74
CA ASP A 81 -20.29 -34.22 4.36
C ASP A 81 -20.50 -35.09 5.60
N ASN A 82 -19.64 -34.96 6.61
CA ASN A 82 -19.82 -35.62 7.91
C ASN A 82 -21.05 -35.12 8.67
N LEU A 83 -21.37 -33.82 8.62
CA LEU A 83 -22.56 -33.25 9.25
C LEU A 83 -23.84 -33.74 8.57
N ALA A 84 -23.85 -33.81 7.23
CA ALA A 84 -24.98 -34.33 6.47
C ALA A 84 -25.27 -35.79 6.83
N VAL A 85 -24.23 -36.64 6.88
CA VAL A 85 -24.34 -38.04 7.31
C VAL A 85 -24.77 -38.16 8.77
N ALA A 86 -24.22 -37.34 9.67
CA ALA A 86 -24.60 -37.34 11.09
C ALA A 86 -26.07 -36.92 11.28
N LEU A 87 -26.54 -35.94 10.51
CA LEU A 87 -27.92 -35.46 10.55
C LEU A 87 -28.89 -36.51 10.01
N GLU A 88 -28.55 -37.18 8.91
CA GLU A 88 -29.33 -38.29 8.35
C GLU A 88 -29.45 -39.45 9.36
N ASN A 89 -28.33 -39.87 9.96
CA ASN A 89 -28.32 -40.93 10.98
C ASN A 89 -29.16 -40.55 12.21
N GLN A 90 -29.11 -39.30 12.66
CA GLN A 90 -29.81 -38.86 13.86
C GLN A 90 -31.32 -38.65 13.63
N VAL A 91 -31.74 -38.37 12.39
CA VAL A 91 -33.15 -38.33 11.99
C VAL A 91 -33.70 -39.75 11.80
N MET A 92 -32.92 -40.67 11.22
CA MET A 92 -33.37 -42.03 10.92
C MET A 92 -33.38 -42.95 12.14
N ALA A 93 -32.48 -42.75 13.12
CA ALA A 93 -32.44 -43.54 14.35
C ALA A 93 -33.78 -43.59 15.13
N PRO A 94 -34.46 -42.46 15.39
CA PRO A 94 -35.76 -42.50 16.06
C PRO A 94 -36.87 -43.10 15.19
N LEU A 95 -36.83 -42.93 13.86
CA LEU A 95 -37.81 -43.57 12.97
C LEU A 95 -37.66 -45.09 12.93
N ALA A 96 -36.44 -45.62 12.90
CA ALA A 96 -36.20 -47.06 12.96
C ALA A 96 -36.69 -47.67 14.27
N SER A 97 -36.48 -46.96 15.40
CA SER A 97 -36.98 -47.43 16.70
C SER A 97 -38.51 -47.44 16.82
N LEU A 98 -39.19 -46.60 16.03
CA LEU A 98 -40.66 -46.57 15.95
C LEU A 98 -41.20 -47.73 15.11
N GLU A 99 -40.51 -48.12 14.05
CA GLU A 99 -40.89 -49.26 13.19
C GLU A 99 -40.72 -50.60 13.91
N GLU A 100 -39.73 -50.75 14.79
CA GLU A 100 -39.54 -51.96 15.63
C GLU A 100 -40.52 -52.04 16.82
N SER A 101 -41.26 -50.97 17.11
CA SER A 101 -42.19 -50.89 18.25
C SER A 101 -43.65 -51.24 17.93
N TRP A 102 -43.93 -51.58 16.66
CA TRP A 102 -45.23 -52.05 16.15
C TRP A 102 -45.17 -53.50 15.70
#